data_AF-L8N363-F1
#
_entry.id   AF-L8N363-F1
#
_cell.length_a   1.000
_cell.length_b   1.000
_cell.length_c   1.000
_cell.angle_alpha   90.00
_cell.angle_beta   90.00
_cell.angle_gamma   90.00
#
_symmetry.space_group_name_H-M   'P 1'
#
loop_
_entity.id
_entity.type
_entity.pdbx_description
1 polymer ?
#
loop_
_entity_poly.entity_id
_entity_poly.type
_entity_poly.pdbx_seq_one_letter_code
_entity_poly.pdbx_strand_id
1 'polypeptide(L)'
;MFLRFRFLPILVSLSVCTVIGSNSLLAKSLNDNKESSLYTSYSQTIIAQAVVATVNSGTDQVADGVYMQTSVTVFSDGTISGGTHSWTNNKLQGAHGTVGIILFDRNGTWLHVSAPTQCGVAGRWDQSGPSDRTCPFSVEVPMRYFRRAASIAIVHQNAGGSQILEWMKSNSSQLLGIASALVLL
;
A
#
# COMPACT_ATOMS: atom_id res chain seq x y z
N MET A 1 -3.99 37.72 12.04
CA MET A 1 -2.70 37.00 11.93
C MET A 1 -2.83 35.97 10.82
N PHE A 2 -2.28 36.25 9.63
CA PHE A 2 -2.42 35.38 8.46
C PHE A 2 -1.28 34.35 8.45
N LEU A 3 -1.60 33.07 8.65
CA LEU A 3 -0.65 31.98 8.47
C LEU A 3 -0.37 31.80 6.98
N ARG A 4 0.86 32.08 6.55
CA ARG A 4 1.35 31.73 5.22
C ARG A 4 1.80 30.26 5.22
N PHE A 5 1.03 29.38 4.62
CA PHE A 5 1.48 28.03 4.29
C PHE A 5 2.52 28.10 3.16
N ARG A 6 3.77 27.76 3.47
CA ARG A 6 4.81 27.53 2.47
C ARG A 6 4.70 26.08 1.99
N PHE A 7 4.25 25.89 0.76
CA PHE A 7 4.37 24.60 0.07
C PHE A 7 5.86 24.34 -0.20
N LEU A 8 6.43 23.31 0.43
CA LEU A 8 7.71 22.75 -0.01
C LEU A 8 7.45 21.82 -1.20
N PRO A 9 8.26 21.88 -2.27
CA PRO A 9 8.16 20.91 -3.36
C PRO A 9 8.58 19.53 -2.85
N ILE A 10 7.68 18.55 -3.00
CA ILE A 10 7.97 17.14 -2.72
C ILE A 10 8.78 16.60 -3.89
N LEU A 11 10.05 16.24 -3.64
CA LEU A 11 10.89 15.52 -4.59
C LEU A 11 10.39 14.06 -4.66
N VAL A 12 9.65 13.74 -5.71
CA VAL A 12 9.29 12.34 -6.04
C VAL A 12 10.46 11.72 -6.78
N SER A 13 11.20 10.83 -6.14
CA SER A 13 12.24 10.02 -6.79
C SER A 13 11.56 8.88 -7.55
N LEU A 14 11.49 9.00 -8.88
CA LEU A 14 11.08 7.92 -9.78
C LEU A 14 12.27 6.97 -9.97
N SER A 15 12.25 5.82 -9.29
CA SER A 15 13.17 4.73 -9.58
C SER A 15 12.57 3.86 -10.68
N VAL A 16 13.01 4.06 -11.92
CA VAL A 16 12.61 3.20 -13.04
C VAL A 16 13.45 1.93 -12.98
N CYS A 17 12.86 0.83 -12.51
CA CYS A 17 13.52 -0.48 -12.54
C CYS A 17 13.24 -1.15 -13.89
N THR A 18 14.18 -1.01 -14.84
CA THR A 18 14.11 -1.75 -16.10
C THR A 18 14.56 -3.19 -15.86
N VAL A 19 13.61 -4.13 -15.75
CA VAL A 19 13.93 -5.56 -15.68
C VAL A 19 14.23 -6.07 -17.10
N ILE A 20 15.51 -6.19 -17.45
CA ILE A 20 15.97 -6.87 -18.66
C ILE A 20 16.30 -8.32 -18.30
N GLY A 21 15.36 -9.23 -18.52
CA GLY A 21 15.59 -10.67 -18.38
C GLY A 21 15.81 -11.32 -19.75
N SER A 22 17.04 -11.70 -20.06
CA SER A 22 17.36 -12.62 -21.15
C SER A 22 17.76 -13.96 -20.55
N ASN A 23 17.18 -15.08 -21.01
CA ASN A 23 17.80 -16.39 -20.88
C ASN A 23 17.42 -17.28 -22.07
N SER A 24 18.43 -17.74 -22.78
CA SER A 24 18.36 -18.66 -23.91
C SER A 24 18.56 -20.10 -23.45
N LEU A 25 17.76 -20.99 -24.05
CA LEU A 25 18.07 -22.36 -24.54
C LEU A 25 18.83 -23.35 -23.64
N LEU A 26 18.25 -24.54 -23.46
CA LEU A 26 18.84 -25.77 -24.02
C LEU A 26 17.81 -26.93 -24.02
N ALA A 27 17.28 -27.29 -25.19
CA ALA A 27 16.52 -28.54 -25.39
C ALA A 27 17.45 -29.56 -26.06
N LYS A 28 17.79 -30.64 -25.34
CA LYS A 28 18.54 -31.76 -25.87
C LYS A 28 17.56 -32.75 -26.51
N SER A 29 17.53 -32.78 -27.83
CA SER A 29 16.74 -33.71 -28.64
C SER A 29 17.43 -35.08 -28.67
N LEU A 30 16.71 -36.14 -28.26
CA LEU A 30 17.00 -37.52 -28.64
C LEU A 30 15.70 -38.15 -29.13
N ASN A 31 15.75 -38.58 -30.38
CA ASN A 31 14.66 -39.09 -31.19
C ASN A 31 14.60 -40.61 -30.99
N ASP A 32 13.49 -41.14 -30.47
CA ASP A 32 13.10 -42.53 -30.73
C ASP A 32 11.58 -42.70 -30.60
N ASN A 33 11.00 -43.23 -31.66
CA ASN A 33 9.57 -43.32 -31.91
C ASN A 33 8.90 -44.38 -31.02
N LYS A 34 8.00 -43.96 -30.11
CA LYS A 34 6.81 -44.71 -29.71
C LYS A 34 5.86 -43.84 -28.90
N GLU A 35 4.57 -44.00 -29.19
CA GLU A 35 3.40 -43.31 -28.64
C GLU A 35 3.60 -42.75 -27.22
N SER A 36 3.52 -41.43 -27.07
CA SER A 36 3.48 -40.78 -25.77
C SER A 36 2.78 -39.43 -25.86
N SER A 37 1.67 -39.36 -25.13
CA SER A 37 0.89 -38.18 -24.77
C SER A 37 1.76 -36.92 -24.65
N LEU A 38 1.45 -35.91 -25.47
CA LEU A 38 2.07 -34.59 -25.48
C LEU A 38 1.66 -33.81 -24.21
N TYR A 39 2.23 -34.19 -23.06
CA TYR A 39 2.31 -33.31 -21.92
C TYR A 39 3.40 -32.27 -22.19
N THR A 40 2.99 -31.13 -22.76
CA THR A 40 3.83 -29.93 -22.80
C THR A 40 4.00 -29.44 -21.37
N SER A 41 5.08 -29.88 -20.72
CA SER A 41 5.52 -29.39 -19.41
C SER A 41 5.98 -27.93 -19.55
N TYR A 42 5.09 -26.99 -19.28
CA TYR A 42 5.43 -25.58 -19.14
C TYR A 42 6.22 -25.38 -17.84
N SER A 43 7.55 -25.38 -17.94
CA SER A 43 8.42 -24.88 -16.89
C SER A 43 8.28 -23.36 -16.82
N GLN A 44 7.33 -22.86 -16.04
CA GLN A 44 7.26 -21.43 -15.73
C GLN A 44 8.34 -21.10 -14.71
N THR A 45 9.47 -20.58 -15.19
CA THR A 45 10.39 -19.84 -14.32
C THR A 45 9.63 -18.63 -13.82
N ILE A 46 9.27 -18.63 -12.53
CA ILE A 46 8.72 -17.45 -11.86
C ILE A 46 9.83 -16.41 -11.84
N ILE A 47 9.87 -15.57 -12.88
CA ILE A 47 10.70 -14.37 -12.90
C ILE A 47 10.11 -13.48 -11.81
N ALA A 48 10.96 -13.09 -10.86
CA ALA A 48 10.70 -12.28 -9.67
C ALA A 48 9.42 -11.43 -9.71
N GLN A 49 8.64 -11.46 -8.62
CA GLN A 49 7.56 -10.50 -8.35
C GLN A 49 8.08 -9.09 -8.62
N ALA A 50 7.70 -8.51 -9.76
CA ALA A 50 8.12 -7.17 -10.14
C ALA A 50 7.45 -6.19 -9.17
N VAL A 51 8.26 -5.57 -8.32
CA VAL A 51 7.82 -4.44 -7.50
C VAL A 51 7.53 -3.29 -8.46
N VAL A 52 6.27 -2.84 -8.47
CA VAL A 52 5.81 -1.75 -9.33
C VAL A 52 6.14 -0.41 -8.68
N ALA A 53 5.93 -0.30 -7.37
CA ALA A 53 6.16 0.94 -6.63
C ALA A 53 6.31 0.70 -5.13
N THR A 54 7.00 1.63 -4.46
CA THR A 54 6.93 1.80 -3.00
C THR A 54 6.32 3.17 -2.70
N VAL A 55 5.29 3.20 -1.85
CA VAL A 55 4.55 4.40 -1.47
C VAL A 55 4.66 4.58 0.04
N ASN A 56 5.01 5.78 0.48
CA ASN A 56 5.09 6.14 1.89
C ASN A 56 4.07 7.23 2.19
N SER A 57 3.37 7.10 3.31
CA SER A 57 2.56 8.19 3.85
C SER A 57 3.45 9.21 4.58
N GLY A 58 2.89 10.39 4.80
CA GLY A 58 3.38 11.27 5.87
C GLY A 58 3.11 10.68 7.26
N THR A 59 3.58 11.39 8.28
CA THR A 59 3.20 11.14 9.67
C THR A 59 1.88 11.84 9.95
N ASP A 60 0.84 11.07 10.27
CA ASP A 60 -0.47 11.60 10.64
C ASP A 60 -0.71 11.43 12.13
N GLN A 61 -1.27 12.45 12.76
CA GLN A 61 -1.76 12.37 14.13
C GLN A 61 -3.21 11.87 14.11
N VAL A 62 -3.46 10.66 14.60
CA VAL A 62 -4.79 10.03 14.57
C VAL A 62 -5.59 10.23 15.85
N ALA A 63 -4.92 10.51 16.95
CA ALA A 63 -5.53 10.92 18.22
C ALA A 63 -4.59 11.90 18.93
N ASP A 64 -5.05 12.54 20.00
CA ASP A 64 -4.17 13.40 20.79
C ASP A 64 -2.93 12.60 21.24
N GLY A 65 -1.73 13.08 20.90
CA GLY A 65 -0.48 12.40 21.19
C GLY A 65 -0.20 11.05 20.50
N VAL A 66 -1.05 10.57 19.58
CA VAL A 66 -0.86 9.29 18.86
C VAL A 66 -0.68 9.50 17.36
N TYR A 67 0.35 8.88 16.81
CA TYR A 67 0.81 9.08 15.45
C TYR A 67 0.86 7.76 14.67
N MET A 68 0.69 7.86 13.36
CA MET A 68 0.81 6.75 12.41
C MET A 68 1.61 7.16 11.18
N GLN A 69 2.42 6.24 10.69
CA GLN A 69 3.09 6.31 9.41
C GLN A 69 3.02 4.94 8.74
N THR A 70 2.73 4.90 7.45
CA THR A 70 2.59 3.65 6.71
C THR A 70 3.46 3.67 5.47
N SER A 71 4.13 2.56 5.22
CA SER A 71 4.83 2.27 3.96
C SER A 71 4.21 1.05 3.31
N VAL A 72 4.06 1.10 1.99
CA VAL A 72 3.54 -0.02 1.18
C VAL A 72 4.39 -0.26 -0.05
N THR A 73 4.48 -1.52 -0.43
CA THR A 73 5.05 -2.02 -1.67
C THR A 73 3.92 -2.62 -2.50
N VAL A 74 3.85 -2.20 -3.75
CA VAL A 74 2.82 -2.60 -4.71
C VAL A 74 3.44 -3.58 -5.69
N PHE A 75 2.84 -4.77 -5.80
CA PHE A 75 3.30 -5.84 -6.69
C PHE A 75 2.45 -5.90 -7.95
N SER A 76 3.04 -6.42 -9.04
CA SER A 76 2.38 -6.51 -10.34
C SER A 76 1.18 -7.48 -10.37
N ASP A 77 1.07 -8.37 -9.39
CA ASP A 77 -0.06 -9.29 -9.21
C ASP A 77 -1.27 -8.65 -8.52
N GLY A 78 -1.20 -7.36 -8.16
CA GLY A 78 -2.26 -6.65 -7.44
C GLY A 78 -2.18 -6.79 -5.92
N THR A 79 -1.17 -7.48 -5.40
CA THR A 79 -0.87 -7.50 -3.97
C THR A 79 -0.26 -6.16 -3.54
N ILE A 80 -0.70 -5.66 -2.38
CA ILE A 80 -0.06 -4.53 -1.71
C ILE A 80 0.35 -5.02 -0.32
N SER A 81 1.64 -5.03 -0.04
CA SER A 81 2.19 -5.40 1.27
C SER A 81 2.77 -4.17 1.95
N GLY A 82 2.67 -4.07 3.26
CA GLY A 82 3.18 -2.89 3.96
C GLY A 82 3.31 -3.07 5.46
N GLY A 83 3.68 -1.97 6.09
CA GLY A 83 3.76 -1.86 7.54
C GLY A 83 3.27 -0.49 7.99
N THR A 84 2.45 -0.48 9.03
CA THR A 84 2.05 0.74 9.71
C THR A 84 2.82 0.85 11.01
N HIS A 85 3.70 1.85 11.10
CA HIS A 85 4.35 2.27 12.33
C HIS A 85 3.38 3.16 13.11
N SER A 86 3.12 2.81 14.36
CA SER A 86 2.29 3.59 15.29
C SER A 86 3.09 3.84 16.56
N TRP A 87 3.02 5.06 17.08
CA TRP A 87 3.66 5.43 18.33
C TRP A 87 2.87 6.50 19.07
N THR A 88 3.10 6.60 20.38
CA THR A 88 2.45 7.62 21.21
C THR A 88 3.45 8.33 22.11
N ASN A 89 3.22 9.63 22.31
CA ASN A 89 3.92 10.40 23.35
C ASN A 89 3.12 10.46 24.68
N ASN A 90 1.89 9.97 24.69
CA ASN A 90 1.04 9.94 25.88
C ASN A 90 1.55 8.92 26.90
N LYS A 91 1.48 9.30 28.18
CA LYS A 91 1.90 8.42 29.28
C LYS A 91 0.90 7.30 29.56
N LEU A 92 -0.38 7.63 29.66
CA LEU A 92 -1.38 6.73 30.21
C LEU A 92 -2.30 6.10 29.17
N GLN A 93 -2.51 6.76 28.04
CA GLN A 93 -3.49 6.34 27.05
C GLN A 93 -2.82 6.05 25.71
N GLY A 94 -3.08 4.85 25.22
CA GLY A 94 -2.81 4.47 23.86
C GLY A 94 -3.94 4.87 22.92
N ALA A 95 -3.79 4.54 21.64
CA ALA A 95 -4.93 4.50 20.73
C ALA A 95 -4.70 3.42 19.67
N HIS A 96 -5.81 2.99 19.10
CA HIS A 96 -5.82 2.22 17.88
C HIS A 96 -6.20 3.17 16.75
N GLY A 97 -5.60 2.98 15.58
CA GLY A 97 -6.01 3.59 14.34
C GLY A 97 -6.26 2.54 13.27
N THR A 98 -6.91 2.94 12.21
CA THR A 98 -7.16 2.15 11.01
C THR A 98 -6.45 2.76 9.82
N VAL A 99 -5.90 1.91 8.97
CA VAL A 99 -5.28 2.26 7.70
C VAL A 99 -6.12 1.72 6.55
N GLY A 100 -6.41 2.57 5.57
CA GLY A 100 -7.04 2.18 4.32
C GLY A 100 -6.17 2.58 3.13
N ILE A 101 -6.15 1.72 2.11
CA ILE A 101 -5.49 1.99 0.83
C ILE A 101 -6.56 2.27 -0.21
N ILE A 102 -6.45 3.40 -0.91
CA ILE A 102 -7.39 3.82 -1.94
C ILE A 102 -6.66 3.88 -3.28
N LEU A 103 -7.25 3.25 -4.31
CA LEU A 103 -6.74 3.33 -5.68
C LEU A 103 -7.55 4.35 -6.47
N PHE A 104 -6.88 5.16 -7.28
CA PHE A 104 -7.51 6.13 -8.17
C PHE A 104 -7.13 5.89 -9.63
N ASP A 105 -8.04 6.19 -10.56
CA ASP A 105 -7.71 6.25 -11.98
C ASP A 105 -7.01 7.57 -12.36
N ARG A 106 -6.67 7.71 -13.65
CA ARG A 106 -6.01 8.92 -14.19
C ARG A 106 -6.83 10.21 -14.04
N ASN A 107 -8.14 10.09 -13.81
CA ASN A 107 -9.04 11.24 -13.63
C ASN A 107 -9.23 11.56 -12.14
N GLY A 108 -8.55 10.87 -11.23
CA GLY A 108 -8.73 11.03 -9.79
C GLY A 108 -10.04 10.40 -9.27
N THR A 109 -10.68 9.51 -10.04
CA THR A 109 -11.85 8.78 -9.57
C THR A 109 -11.38 7.57 -8.77
N TRP A 110 -11.89 7.40 -7.54
CA TRP A 110 -11.55 6.23 -6.73
C TRP A 110 -12.13 4.94 -7.37
N LEU A 111 -11.32 3.90 -7.43
CA LEU A 111 -11.64 2.61 -8.05
C LEU A 111 -11.91 1.53 -7.01
N HIS A 112 -11.12 1.53 -5.94
CA HIS A 112 -11.15 0.50 -4.91
C HIS A 112 -10.63 1.06 -3.59
N VAL A 113 -11.13 0.50 -2.49
CA VAL A 113 -10.68 0.76 -1.12
C VAL A 113 -10.42 -0.59 -0.48
N SER A 114 -9.22 -0.77 0.08
CA SER A 114 -8.87 -2.01 0.79
C SER A 114 -9.74 -2.20 2.03
N ALA A 115 -9.78 -3.42 2.55
CA ALA A 115 -10.25 -3.63 3.91
C ALA A 115 -9.40 -2.80 4.90
N PRO A 116 -9.99 -2.23 5.96
CA PRO A 116 -9.26 -1.45 6.93
C PRO A 116 -8.34 -2.37 7.74
N THR A 117 -7.07 -1.97 7.87
CA THR A 117 -6.09 -2.64 8.75
C THR A 117 -5.96 -1.87 10.04
N GLN A 118 -6.09 -2.53 11.19
CA GLN A 118 -5.91 -1.88 12.49
C GLN A 118 -4.45 -1.94 12.95
N CYS A 119 -3.95 -0.82 13.45
CA CYS A 119 -2.68 -0.76 14.17
C CYS A 119 -2.82 0.19 15.36
N GLY A 120 -2.24 -0.15 16.50
CA GLY A 120 -2.39 0.64 17.71
C GLY A 120 -1.29 0.40 18.72
N VAL A 121 -1.19 1.30 19.68
CA VAL A 121 -0.18 1.29 20.74
C VAL A 121 -0.84 1.57 22.08
N ALA A 122 -0.22 1.11 23.16
CA ALA A 122 -0.58 1.46 24.53
C ALA A 122 0.12 2.77 24.97
N GLY A 123 -0.29 3.36 26.09
CA GLY A 123 0.42 4.50 26.67
C GLY A 123 1.86 4.14 27.09
N ARG A 124 2.78 5.11 27.16
CA ARG A 124 4.19 4.86 27.53
C ARG A 124 4.40 4.23 28.90
N TRP A 125 3.45 4.39 29.82
CA TRP A 125 3.47 3.81 31.16
C TRP A 125 2.47 2.66 31.32
N ASP A 126 1.72 2.35 30.27
CA ASP A 126 0.82 1.21 30.25
C ASP A 126 1.63 -0.05 29.89
N GLN A 127 1.77 -0.94 30.86
CA GLN A 127 2.53 -2.18 30.70
C GLN A 127 1.76 -3.26 29.93
N SER A 128 0.49 -3.02 29.57
CA SER A 128 -0.32 -3.98 28.81
C SER A 128 0.09 -4.09 27.33
N GLY A 129 0.88 -3.14 26.81
CA GLY A 129 1.31 -3.17 25.42
C GLY A 129 2.44 -2.21 25.08
N PRO A 130 2.94 -2.27 23.83
CA PRO A 130 4.01 -1.39 23.37
C PRO A 130 3.48 0.03 23.08
N SER A 131 4.29 1.04 23.39
CA SER A 131 4.01 2.45 23.03
C SER A 131 4.51 2.86 21.64
N ASP A 132 5.24 1.96 20.97
CA ASP A 132 5.81 2.09 19.64
C ASP A 132 5.82 0.69 19.01
N ARG A 133 5.18 0.52 17.86
CA ARG A 133 5.19 -0.76 17.13
C ARG A 133 4.91 -0.59 15.64
N THR A 134 5.30 -1.60 14.88
CA THR A 134 4.93 -1.74 13.46
C THR A 134 3.98 -2.92 13.28
N CYS A 135 2.84 -2.68 12.63
CA CYS A 135 1.89 -3.72 12.24
C CYS A 135 2.08 -4.06 10.76
N PRO A 136 2.58 -5.25 10.41
CA PRO A 136 2.63 -5.68 9.02
C PRO A 136 1.22 -6.00 8.52
N PHE A 137 0.98 -5.78 7.23
CA PHE A 137 -0.25 -6.18 6.58
C PHE A 137 -0.03 -6.50 5.09
N SER A 138 -0.98 -7.23 4.52
CA SER A 138 -1.07 -7.50 3.09
C SER A 138 -2.52 -7.43 2.66
N VAL A 139 -2.78 -6.78 1.52
CA VAL A 139 -4.10 -6.67 0.92
C VAL A 139 -4.03 -7.06 -0.56
N GLU A 140 -5.04 -7.78 -1.03
CA GLU A 140 -5.18 -8.13 -2.43
C GLU A 140 -6.18 -7.20 -3.10
N VAL A 141 -5.76 -6.53 -4.17
CA VAL A 141 -6.63 -5.70 -5.01
C VAL A 141 -7.10 -6.51 -6.21
N PRO A 142 -8.41 -6.60 -6.47
CA PRO A 142 -8.90 -7.23 -7.68
C PRO A 142 -8.27 -6.61 -8.94
N MET A 143 -7.68 -7.46 -9.79
CA MET A 143 -6.90 -7.04 -10.97
C MET A 143 -7.64 -6.07 -11.92
N ARG A 144 -8.98 -6.14 -11.95
CA ARG A 144 -9.83 -5.21 -12.72
C ARG A 144 -9.72 -3.74 -12.27
N TYR A 145 -9.46 -3.49 -10.99
CA TYR A 145 -9.21 -2.15 -10.47
C TYR A 145 -7.74 -1.78 -10.59
N PHE A 146 -6.85 -2.74 -10.27
CA PHE A 146 -5.41 -2.53 -10.30
C PHE A 146 -4.89 -2.05 -11.66
N ARG A 147 -5.30 -2.71 -12.76
CA ARG A 147 -4.91 -2.33 -14.13
C ARG A 147 -5.36 -0.92 -14.57
N ARG A 148 -6.34 -0.34 -13.88
CA ARG A 148 -6.87 1.00 -14.15
C ARG A 148 -6.30 2.05 -13.21
N ALA A 149 -5.64 1.62 -12.13
CA ALA A 149 -5.09 2.52 -11.13
C ALA A 149 -3.91 3.28 -11.74
N ALA A 150 -3.96 4.59 -11.57
CA ALA A 150 -2.86 5.49 -11.90
C ALA A 150 -2.13 5.96 -10.64
N SER A 151 -2.78 5.89 -9.48
CA SER A 151 -2.20 6.29 -8.21
C SER A 151 -2.86 5.59 -7.02
N ILE A 152 -2.18 5.68 -5.87
CA ILE A 152 -2.61 5.12 -4.59
C ILE A 152 -2.56 6.23 -3.54
N ALA A 153 -3.52 6.23 -2.62
CA ALA A 153 -3.47 7.00 -1.37
C ALA A 153 -3.53 6.08 -0.17
N ILE A 154 -2.90 6.52 0.91
CA ILE A 154 -2.95 5.88 2.23
C ILE A 154 -3.69 6.84 3.16
N VAL A 155 -4.70 6.34 3.86
CA VAL A 155 -5.50 7.15 4.80
C VAL A 155 -5.42 6.51 6.18
N HIS A 156 -5.10 7.32 7.18
CA HIS A 156 -5.16 6.94 8.60
C HIS A 156 -6.41 7.52 9.26
N GLN A 157 -7.02 6.78 10.17
CA GLN A 157 -8.14 7.25 11.00
C GLN A 157 -8.00 6.71 12.43
N ASN A 158 -8.60 7.41 13.40
CA ASN A 158 -8.75 6.88 14.77
C ASN A 158 -9.69 5.66 14.75
N ALA A 159 -9.41 4.64 15.56
CA ALA A 159 -10.23 3.44 15.65
C ALA A 159 -11.59 3.74 16.31
N GLY A 160 -12.59 4.01 15.47
CA GLY A 160 -14.00 4.18 15.83
C GLY A 160 -14.97 3.37 14.96
N GLY A 161 -14.46 2.42 14.16
CA GLY A 161 -15.25 1.55 13.28
C GLY A 161 -15.49 2.12 11.89
N SER A 162 -15.54 1.24 10.87
CA SER A 162 -16.05 1.31 9.47
C SER A 162 -16.10 2.63 8.65
N GLN A 163 -15.59 3.73 9.17
CA GLN A 163 -15.86 5.06 8.67
C GLN A 163 -14.95 5.46 7.53
N ILE A 164 -13.91 4.72 7.16
CA ILE A 164 -13.12 5.08 5.96
C ILE A 164 -14.05 5.16 4.75
N LEU A 165 -14.94 4.17 4.57
CA LEU A 165 -15.88 4.17 3.47
C LEU A 165 -16.97 5.24 3.62
N GLU A 166 -17.49 5.46 4.82
CA GLU A 166 -18.53 6.47 5.08
C GLU A 166 -17.99 7.90 4.95
N TRP A 167 -16.80 8.15 5.49
CA TRP A 167 -16.02 9.37 5.35
C TRP A 167 -15.71 9.64 3.88
N MET A 168 -15.28 8.63 3.11
CA MET A 168 -15.07 8.79 1.67
C MET A 168 -16.36 9.16 0.93
N LYS A 169 -17.48 8.53 1.29
CA LYS A 169 -18.79 8.87 0.72
C LYS A 169 -19.18 10.31 1.03
N SER A 170 -19.01 10.74 2.29
CA SER A 170 -19.37 12.10 2.73
C SER A 170 -18.40 13.19 2.26
N ASN A 171 -17.14 12.85 1.95
CA ASN A 171 -16.10 13.79 1.53
C ASN A 171 -15.67 13.61 0.07
N SER A 172 -16.51 12.97 -0.75
CA SER A 172 -16.22 12.69 -2.17
C SER A 172 -15.87 13.95 -2.99
N SER A 173 -16.39 15.11 -2.62
CA SER A 173 -16.03 16.41 -3.22
C SER A 173 -14.69 16.98 -2.75
N GLN A 174 -14.23 16.65 -1.54
CA GLN A 174 -12.97 17.12 -0.97
C GLN A 174 -11.77 16.24 -1.35
N LEU A 175 -12.01 14.99 -1.75
CA LEU A 175 -10.96 14.07 -2.22
C LEU A 175 -10.24 14.56 -3.48
N LEU A 176 -10.84 15.48 -4.24
CA LEU A 176 -10.18 16.18 -5.35
C LEU A 176 -9.01 17.09 -4.90
N GLY A 177 -8.88 17.35 -3.60
CA GLY A 177 -7.85 18.24 -3.04
C GLY A 177 -6.87 17.58 -2.06
N ILE A 178 -7.04 16.30 -1.70
CA ILE A 178 -6.11 15.63 -0.79
C ILE A 178 -4.89 15.18 -1.58
N ALA A 179 -3.81 15.96 -1.43
CA ALA A 179 -2.48 15.66 -1.94
C ALA A 179 -2.01 14.31 -1.38
N SER A 180 -2.30 13.27 -2.15
CA SER A 180 -1.75 11.93 -1.94
C SER A 180 -0.27 11.97 -2.31
N ALA A 181 0.55 11.10 -1.71
CA ALA A 181 1.83 10.75 -2.30
C ALA A 181 1.55 10.10 -3.66
N LEU A 182 1.46 10.93 -4.70
CA LEU A 182 1.10 10.50 -6.05
C LEU A 182 2.31 9.78 -6.64
N VAL A 183 2.35 8.47 -6.48
CA VAL A 183 3.24 7.62 -7.27
C VAL A 183 2.44 7.19 -8.49
N LEU A 184 2.92 7.57 -9.67
CA LEU A 184 2.43 7.07 -10.94
C LEU A 184 2.88 5.61 -11.05
N LEU A 185 1.91 4.69 -11.06
CA LEU A 185 2.12 3.27 -11.33
C LEU A 185 2.39 3.00 -12.81
#